data_AF-A0AA39XUQ1-F1
#
_entry.id   AF-A0AA39XUQ1-F1
#
_cell.length_a   1.000
_cell.length_b   1.000
_cell.length_c   1.000
_cell.angle_alpha   90.00
_cell.angle_beta   90.00
_cell.angle_gamma   90.00
#
_symmetry.space_group_name_H-M   'P 1'
#
loop_
_entity.id
_entity.type
_entity.pdbx_description
1 polymer ?
#
loop_
_entity_poly.entity_id
_entity_poly.type
_entity_poly.pdbx_seq_one_letter_code
_entity_poly.pdbx_strand_id
1 'polypeptide(L)'
;MVGGGTLSHLPEFKDEDISSGKALAELGKLALEGAEKLYNAKCNKTNVKVRKERTLTKPQRREYIAAIQCLLSKPSTLPPGLVPAAQNHFDDFVYIHLNQTNMVHGTGNFLPWHRFFIKTYETRLAACGYTGALPFLGMGPRR
;
A
#
# COMPACT_ATOMS: atom_id res chain seq x y z
N MET A 1 -7.65 14.28 -20.11
CA MET A 1 -8.09 13.20 -21.01
C MET A 1 -7.33 11.94 -20.65
N VAL A 2 -7.90 11.08 -19.80
CA VAL A 2 -7.31 9.78 -19.48
C VAL A 2 -7.64 8.88 -20.66
N GLY A 3 -6.62 8.50 -21.44
CA GLY A 3 -6.78 7.56 -22.55
C GLY A 3 -7.35 6.25 -22.03
N GLY A 4 -8.59 5.94 -22.42
CA GLY A 4 -9.21 4.65 -22.18
C GLY A 4 -8.41 3.58 -22.92
N GLY A 5 -7.54 2.88 -22.19
CA GLY A 5 -7.03 1.59 -22.63
C GLY A 5 -8.21 0.64 -22.68
N THR A 6 -8.55 0.18 -23.88
CA THR A 6 -9.60 -0.81 -24.10
C THR A 6 -9.26 -2.08 -23.33
N LEU A 7 -10.03 -2.39 -22.27
CA LEU A 7 -10.15 -3.75 -21.71
C LEU A 7 -10.90 -4.63 -22.73
N SER A 8 -10.37 -4.78 -23.95
CA SER A 8 -11.17 -5.31 -25.06
C SER A 8 -11.20 -6.84 -25.14
N HIS A 9 -10.52 -7.57 -24.26
CA HIS A 9 -10.75 -9.02 -24.06
C HIS A 9 -9.99 -9.47 -22.80
N LEU A 10 -10.71 -9.61 -21.68
CA LEU A 10 -10.19 -10.46 -20.60
C LEU A 10 -10.34 -11.92 -21.05
N PRO A 11 -9.39 -12.82 -20.75
CA PRO A 11 -9.56 -14.23 -21.01
C PRO A 11 -10.81 -14.75 -20.29
N GLU A 12 -11.57 -15.63 -20.95
CA GLU A 12 -12.58 -16.41 -20.25
C GLU A 12 -11.89 -17.50 -19.42
N PHE A 13 -12.30 -17.63 -18.16
CA PHE A 13 -11.79 -18.63 -17.23
C PHE A 13 -12.90 -19.60 -16.87
N LYS A 14 -12.58 -20.89 -16.81
CA LYS A 14 -13.50 -21.89 -16.27
C LYS A 14 -13.50 -21.85 -14.74
N ASP A 15 -14.52 -22.42 -14.11
CA ASP A 15 -14.63 -22.46 -12.65
C ASP A 15 -13.43 -23.15 -11.99
N GLU A 16 -12.82 -24.13 -12.65
CA GLU A 16 -11.61 -24.79 -12.17
C GLU A 16 -10.39 -23.86 -12.21
N ASP A 17 -10.27 -23.01 -13.24
CA ASP A 17 -9.20 -22.02 -13.36
C ASP A 17 -9.33 -20.94 -12.28
N ILE A 18 -10.57 -20.56 -11.92
CA ILE A 18 -10.87 -19.63 -10.83
C ILE A 18 -10.51 -20.27 -9.48
N SER A 19 -11.02 -21.48 -9.22
CA SER A 19 -10.87 -22.17 -7.94
C SER A 19 -9.42 -22.59 -7.65
N SER A 20 -8.65 -22.90 -8.69
CA SER A 20 -7.22 -23.25 -8.58
C SER A 20 -6.30 -22.04 -8.45
N GLY A 21 -6.81 -20.82 -8.63
CA GLY A 21 -6.02 -19.59 -8.64
C GLY A 21 -5.24 -19.33 -9.93
N LYS A 22 -5.36 -20.20 -10.95
CA LYS A 22 -4.75 -20.00 -12.28
C LYS A 22 -5.27 -18.73 -12.96
N ALA A 23 -6.57 -18.46 -12.87
CA ALA A 23 -7.17 -17.23 -13.38
C ALA A 23 -6.53 -15.98 -12.77
N LEU A 24 -6.30 -15.98 -11.46
CA LEU A 24 -5.66 -14.87 -10.76
C LEU A 24 -4.21 -14.67 -11.21
N ALA A 25 -3.47 -15.75 -11.45
CA ALA A 25 -2.10 -15.68 -11.93
C ALA A 25 -2.01 -15.11 -13.36
N GLU A 26 -2.90 -15.54 -14.25
CA GLU A 26 -2.95 -15.03 -15.64
C GLU A 26 -3.40 -13.56 -15.70
N LEU A 27 -4.44 -13.19 -14.95
CA LEU A 27 -4.85 -11.79 -14.80
C LEU A 27 -3.72 -10.93 -14.20
N GLY A 28 -2.94 -11.48 -13.28
CA GLY A 28 -1.77 -10.83 -12.71
C GLY A 28 -0.70 -10.51 -13.76
N LYS A 29 -0.44 -11.42 -14.71
CA LYS A 29 0.47 -11.17 -15.84
C LYS A 29 -0.06 -10.08 -16.77
N LEU A 30 -1.32 -10.17 -17.18
CA LEU A 30 -1.95 -9.16 -18.04
C LEU A 30 -1.94 -7.77 -17.39
N ALA A 31 -2.21 -7.71 -16.08
CA ALA A 31 -2.14 -6.47 -15.31
C ALA A 31 -0.71 -5.90 -15.28
N LEU A 32 0.32 -6.76 -15.14
CA LEU A 32 1.71 -6.34 -15.18
C LEU A 32 2.10 -5.78 -16.56
N GLU A 33 1.79 -6.48 -17.64
CA GLU A 33 2.07 -6.02 -19.01
C GLU A 33 1.34 -4.71 -19.33
N GLY A 34 0.07 -4.59 -18.90
CA GLY A 34 -0.70 -3.36 -19.01
C GLY A 34 -0.06 -2.22 -18.23
N ALA A 35 0.40 -2.47 -17.00
CA ALA A 35 1.08 -1.48 -16.19
C ALA A 35 2.43 -1.04 -16.80
N GLU A 36 3.24 -1.97 -17.32
CA GLU A 36 4.51 -1.66 -17.96
C GLU A 36 4.32 -0.70 -19.16
N LYS A 37 3.29 -0.95 -19.98
CA LYS A 37 2.91 -0.06 -21.09
C LYS A 37 2.41 1.30 -20.58
N LEU A 38 1.48 1.31 -19.63
CA LEU A 38 0.87 2.54 -19.09
C LEU A 38 1.90 3.47 -18.42
N TYR A 39 2.92 2.88 -17.78
CA TYR A 39 3.92 3.65 -17.04
C TYR A 39 5.25 3.80 -17.79
N ASN A 40 5.31 3.54 -19.10
CA ASN A 40 6.55 3.61 -19.91
C ASN A 40 7.73 2.88 -19.25
N ALA A 41 7.49 1.70 -18.67
CA ALA A 41 8.47 0.92 -17.91
C ALA A 41 9.14 1.65 -16.72
N LYS A 42 8.56 2.76 -16.24
CA LYS A 42 9.02 3.46 -15.01
C LYS A 42 8.84 2.59 -13.77
N CYS A 43 7.89 1.67 -13.77
CA CYS A 43 7.80 0.57 -12.81
C CYS A 43 8.30 -0.70 -13.53
N ASN A 44 9.36 -1.32 -13.03
CA ASN A 44 9.99 -2.47 -13.66
C ASN A 44 10.60 -3.40 -12.60
N LYS A 45 11.14 -4.55 -13.06
CA LYS A 45 11.68 -5.59 -12.18
C LYS A 45 12.87 -5.12 -11.33
N THR A 46 13.58 -4.06 -11.72
CA THR A 46 14.76 -3.58 -10.98
C THR A 46 14.41 -2.54 -9.92
N ASN A 47 13.23 -1.91 -9.98
CA ASN A 47 12.82 -0.87 -9.03
C ASN A 47 11.55 -1.19 -8.23
N VAL A 48 10.93 -2.36 -8.47
CA VAL A 48 9.78 -2.82 -7.69
C VAL A 48 10.18 -3.14 -6.24
N LYS A 49 9.45 -2.57 -5.27
CA LYS A 49 9.59 -2.94 -3.85
C LYS A 49 8.82 -4.24 -3.57
N VAL A 50 9.50 -5.22 -2.99
CA VAL A 50 8.89 -6.48 -2.54
C VAL A 50 8.54 -6.38 -1.06
N ARG A 51 7.24 -6.36 -0.74
CA ARG A 51 6.76 -6.46 0.65
C ARG A 51 6.89 -7.89 1.15
N LYS A 52 7.41 -8.04 2.36
CA LYS A 52 7.69 -9.34 2.99
C LYS A 52 6.94 -9.48 4.29
N GLU A 53 6.78 -10.72 4.72
CA GLU A 53 6.28 -11.03 6.06
C GLU A 53 7.12 -10.30 7.12
N ARG A 54 6.54 -10.02 8.28
CA ARG A 54 7.19 -9.33 9.41
C ARG A 54 8.40 -10.06 10.02
N THR A 55 8.87 -11.14 9.41
CA THR A 55 10.13 -11.84 9.72
C THR A 55 11.33 -10.99 9.30
N LEU A 56 11.43 -9.79 9.88
CA LEU A 56 12.52 -8.84 9.70
C LEU A 56 13.70 -9.20 10.61
N THR A 57 14.93 -8.98 10.13
CA THR A 57 16.13 -9.07 10.96
C THR A 57 16.11 -7.99 12.06
N LYS A 58 16.90 -8.18 13.13
CA LYS A 58 16.99 -7.17 14.21
C LYS A 58 17.33 -5.76 13.69
N PRO A 59 18.32 -5.58 12.77
CA PRO A 59 18.60 -4.27 12.16
C PRO A 59 17.40 -3.70 11.39
N GLN A 60 16.76 -4.49 10.53
CA GLN A 60 15.60 -4.03 9.74
C GLN A 60 14.42 -3.61 10.63
N ARG A 61 14.20 -4.33 11.74
CA ARG A 61 13.17 -3.96 12.71
C ARG A 61 13.49 -2.63 13.39
N ARG A 62 14.76 -2.41 13.78
CA ARG A 62 15.20 -1.13 14.38
C ARG A 62 15.04 0.01 13.40
N GLU A 63 15.43 -0.18 12.14
CA GLU A 63 15.26 0.81 11.07
C GLU A 63 13.79 1.20 10.89
N TYR A 64 12.89 0.22 10.85
CA TYR A 64 11.44 0.46 10.77
C TYR A 64 10.91 1.24 11.98
N ILE A 65 11.29 0.84 13.20
CA ILE A 65 10.87 1.52 14.44
C ILE A 65 11.41 2.96 14.49
N ALA A 66 12.67 3.18 14.11
CA ALA A 66 13.27 4.51 14.06
C ALA A 66 12.51 5.44 13.10
N ALA A 67 12.07 4.93 11.96
CA ALA A 67 11.26 5.71 11.02
C ALA A 67 9.89 6.08 11.60
N ILE A 68 9.24 5.19 12.36
CA ILE A 68 7.99 5.52 13.08
C ILE A 68 8.23 6.60 14.13
N GLN A 69 9.30 6.47 14.92
CA GLN A 69 9.68 7.47 15.92
C GLN A 69 9.92 8.85 15.28
N CYS A 70 10.50 8.88 14.08
CA CYS A 70 10.64 10.09 13.28
C CYS A 70 9.28 10.69 12.85
N LEU A 71 8.26 9.88 12.54
CA LEU A 71 6.91 10.40 12.28
C LEU A 71 6.28 10.98 13.55
N LEU A 72 6.49 10.35 14.70
CA LEU A 72 5.99 10.82 15.99
C LEU A 72 6.68 12.11 16.46
N SER A 73 7.90 12.39 16.00
CA SER A 73 8.63 13.61 16.38
C SER A 73 8.39 14.81 15.47
N LYS A 74 7.83 14.61 14.26
CA LYS A 74 7.53 15.68 13.32
C LYS A 74 6.15 16.27 13.62
N PRO A 75 5.99 17.61 13.67
CA PRO A 75 4.72 18.25 13.97
C PRO A 75 3.65 17.92 12.91
N SER A 76 2.38 17.89 13.31
CA SER A 76 1.24 17.70 12.40
C SER A 76 1.29 18.64 11.18
N THR A 77 0.85 18.14 10.03
CA THR A 77 0.70 18.91 8.79
C THR A 77 -0.72 19.40 8.54
N LEU A 78 -1.66 19.07 9.42
CA LEU A 78 -3.04 19.52 9.30
C LEU A 78 -3.13 21.03 9.55
N PRO A 79 -4.15 21.72 9.00
CA PRO A 79 -4.40 23.11 9.29
C PRO A 79 -4.48 23.36 10.81
N PRO A 80 -3.81 24.40 11.34
CA PRO A 80 -3.86 24.71 12.77
C PRO A 80 -5.30 24.83 13.28
N GLY A 81 -5.59 24.18 14.41
CA GLY A 81 -6.91 24.20 15.04
C GLY A 81 -7.96 23.26 14.43
N LEU A 82 -7.69 22.61 13.29
CA LEU A 82 -8.62 21.64 12.69
C LEU A 82 -8.81 20.42 13.59
N VAL A 83 -7.71 19.91 14.15
CA VAL A 83 -7.70 18.74 15.03
C VAL A 83 -6.75 19.01 16.20
N PRO A 84 -7.24 19.57 17.32
CA PRO A 84 -6.39 19.90 18.47
C PRO A 84 -5.60 18.71 19.04
N ALA A 85 -6.14 17.49 18.88
CA ALA A 85 -5.49 16.26 19.34
C ALA A 85 -4.38 15.76 18.41
N ALA A 86 -4.30 16.22 17.16
CA ALA A 86 -3.27 15.80 16.22
C ALA A 86 -2.01 16.62 16.44
N GLN A 87 -0.98 15.99 16.99
CA GLN A 87 0.27 16.66 17.37
C GLN A 87 1.40 16.38 16.40
N ASN A 88 1.39 15.20 15.76
CA ASN A 88 2.48 14.74 14.91
C ASN A 88 2.00 14.11 13.59
N HIS A 89 2.95 13.81 12.68
CA HIS A 89 2.63 13.19 11.40
C HIS A 89 1.91 11.83 11.55
N PHE A 90 2.16 11.07 12.62
CA PHE A 90 1.46 9.82 12.84
C PHE A 90 -0.02 10.07 13.18
N ASP A 91 -0.32 11.08 13.99
CA ASP A 91 -1.68 11.48 14.32
C ASP A 91 -2.46 11.93 13.08
N ASP A 92 -1.79 12.55 12.09
CA ASP A 92 -2.43 12.93 10.81
C ASP A 92 -3.02 11.70 10.11
N PHE A 93 -2.29 10.58 10.07
CA PHE A 93 -2.78 9.33 9.48
C PHE A 93 -3.96 8.75 10.28
N VAL A 94 -3.89 8.82 11.61
CA VAL A 94 -4.99 8.37 12.49
C VAL A 94 -6.24 9.20 12.23
N TYR A 95 -6.11 10.53 12.18
CA TYR A 95 -7.23 11.43 11.91
C TYR A 95 -7.82 11.20 10.52
N ILE A 96 -7.00 11.09 9.47
CA ILE A 96 -7.51 10.86 8.11
C ILE A 96 -8.33 9.58 8.04
N HIS A 97 -7.85 8.50 8.67
CA HIS A 97 -8.59 7.24 8.75
C HIS A 97 -9.89 7.38 9.56
N LEU A 98 -9.84 8.04 10.71
CA LEU A 98 -11.00 8.29 11.56
C LEU A 98 -12.07 9.10 10.79
N ASN A 99 -11.68 10.21 10.18
CA ASN A 99 -12.58 11.13 9.48
C ASN A 99 -13.26 10.47 8.26
N GLN A 100 -12.60 9.52 7.61
CA GLN A 100 -13.13 8.84 6.42
C GLN A 100 -13.72 7.45 6.70
N THR A 101 -13.79 7.01 7.97
CA THR A 101 -14.16 5.64 8.34
C THR A 101 -15.43 5.14 7.65
N ASN A 102 -16.51 5.94 7.67
CA ASN A 102 -17.81 5.57 7.08
C ASN A 102 -17.82 5.51 5.54
N MET A 103 -16.83 6.12 4.88
CA MET A 103 -16.71 6.13 3.42
C MET A 103 -15.78 5.03 2.91
N VAL A 104 -14.95 4.48 3.79
CA VAL A 104 -13.88 3.54 3.41
C VAL A 104 -14.08 2.14 3.97
N HIS A 105 -14.99 1.92 4.91
CA HIS A 105 -15.34 0.59 5.43
C HIS A 105 -16.74 0.18 4.96
N GLY A 106 -16.89 -1.07 4.53
CA GLY A 106 -18.17 -1.58 3.98
C GLY A 106 -18.54 -0.99 2.62
N THR A 107 -17.60 -0.34 1.93
CA THR A 107 -17.80 0.30 0.63
C THR A 107 -16.88 -0.28 -0.44
N GLY A 108 -17.18 -0.03 -1.72
CA GLY A 108 -16.30 -0.39 -2.84
C GLY A 108 -14.93 0.30 -2.81
N ASN A 109 -14.78 1.37 -2.02
CA ASN A 109 -13.51 2.08 -1.86
C ASN A 109 -12.56 1.41 -0.87
N PHE A 110 -13.01 0.41 -0.10
CA PHE A 110 -12.22 -0.20 0.97
C PHE A 110 -10.82 -0.62 0.52
N LEU A 111 -10.72 -1.47 -0.51
CA LEU A 111 -9.43 -1.97 -0.99
C LEU A 111 -8.54 -0.88 -1.63
N PRO A 112 -9.01 -0.07 -2.60
CA PRO A 112 -8.16 0.93 -3.23
C PRO A 112 -7.74 2.03 -2.24
N TRP A 113 -8.62 2.44 -1.34
CA TRP A 113 -8.30 3.46 -0.33
C TRP A 113 -7.23 2.98 0.63
N HIS A 114 -7.37 1.79 1.22
CA HIS A 114 -6.37 1.25 2.14
C HIS A 114 -5.03 0.97 1.45
N ARG A 115 -5.05 0.52 0.17
CA ARG A 115 -3.83 0.37 -0.64
C ARG A 115 -3.10 1.70 -0.81
N PHE A 116 -3.83 2.78 -1.10
CA PHE A 116 -3.25 4.12 -1.22
C PHE A 116 -2.77 4.66 0.13
N PHE A 117 -3.54 4.44 1.19
CA PHE A 117 -3.21 4.86 2.56
C PHE A 117 -1.86 4.28 3.01
N ILE A 118 -1.69 2.96 2.92
CA ILE A 118 -0.42 2.31 3.31
C ILE A 118 0.75 2.65 2.37
N LYS A 119 0.47 2.98 1.09
CA LYS A 119 1.50 3.45 0.18
C LYS A 119 1.98 4.84 0.57
N THR A 120 1.07 5.74 0.93
CA THR A 120 1.39 7.08 1.43
C THR A 120 2.16 7.00 2.74
N TYR A 121 1.77 6.09 3.65
CA TYR A 121 2.50 5.81 4.88
C TYR A 121 3.93 5.32 4.62
N GLU A 122 4.11 4.36 3.71
CA GLU A 122 5.45 3.88 3.28
C GLU A 122 6.32 5.01 2.72
N THR A 123 5.75 5.95 1.96
CA THR A 123 6.47 7.13 1.45
C THR A 123 6.92 8.04 2.60
N ARG A 124 6.09 8.23 3.63
CA ARG A 124 6.47 9.03 4.82
C ARG A 124 7.55 8.35 5.64
N LEU A 125 7.49 7.03 5.81
CA LEU A 125 8.58 6.27 6.42
C LEU A 125 9.89 6.41 5.63
N ALA A 126 9.84 6.39 4.29
CA ALA A 126 11.02 6.57 3.45
C ALA A 126 11.64 7.97 3.63
N ALA A 127 10.81 9.02 3.75
CA ALA A 127 11.28 10.37 4.08
C ALA A 127 11.90 10.47 5.50
N CYS A 128 11.61 9.51 6.37
CA CYS A 128 12.23 9.31 7.68
C CYS A 128 13.41 8.32 7.66
N GLY A 129 13.94 7.99 6.48
CA GLY A 129 15.13 7.14 6.33
C GLY A 129 14.85 5.64 6.25
N TYR A 130 13.59 5.19 6.21
CA TYR A 130 13.27 3.78 6.02
C TYR A 130 13.51 3.34 4.57
N THR A 131 14.48 2.45 4.36
CA THR A 131 14.83 1.95 3.02
C THR A 131 13.99 0.74 2.62
N GLY A 132 13.43 0.01 3.59
CA GLY A 132 12.64 -1.18 3.38
C GLY A 132 11.29 -0.98 2.66
N ALA A 133 10.61 -2.09 2.42
CA ALA A 133 9.21 -2.11 2.00
C ALA A 133 8.32 -2.41 3.21
N LEU A 134 7.10 -1.87 3.25
CA LEU A 134 6.21 -2.06 4.40
C LEU A 134 5.99 -3.57 4.68
N PRO A 135 6.31 -4.06 5.90
CA PRO A 135 6.12 -5.46 6.25
C PRO A 135 4.63 -5.79 6.39
N PHE A 136 4.23 -7.03 6.11
CA PHE A 136 2.88 -7.51 6.38
C PHE A 136 2.85 -8.57 7.49
N LEU A 137 1.70 -8.69 8.14
CA LEU A 137 1.42 -9.72 9.12
C LEU A 137 0.68 -10.87 8.43
N GLY A 138 1.36 -11.98 8.23
CA GLY A 138 0.78 -13.21 7.70
C GLY A 138 0.02 -13.93 8.79
N MET A 139 -1.18 -14.39 8.44
CA MET A 139 -2.07 -15.18 9.30
C MET A 139 -1.62 -16.66 9.40
N GLY A 140 -0.32 -16.93 9.31
CA GLY A 140 0.24 -18.27 9.53
C GLY A 140 0.38 -18.58 11.03
N PRO A 141 0.61 -19.85 11.41
CA PRO A 141 0.76 -20.23 12.81
C PRO A 141 1.81 -19.37 13.49
N ARG A 142 1.47 -18.79 14.64
CA ARG A 142 2.45 -18.15 15.53
C ARG A 142 3.40 -19.25 15.97
N ARG A 143 4.66 -19.21 15.49
CA ARG A 143 5.74 -20.02 16.06
C ARG A 143 6.00 -19.58 17.49
#